data_AF-A0A5T8ZND7-F1
#
_entry.id   AF-A0A5T8ZND7-F1
#
_cell.length_a   1.000
_cell.length_b   1.000
_cell.length_c   1.000
_cell.angle_alpha   90.00
_cell.angle_beta   90.00
_cell.angle_gamma   90.00
#
_symmetry.space_group_name_H-M   'P 1'
#
loop_
_entity.id
_entity.type
_entity.pdbx_description
1 polymer ?
#
loop_
_entity_poly.entity_id
_entity_poly.type
_entity_poly.pdbx_seq_one_letter_code
_entity_poly.pdbx_strand_id
1 'polypeptide(L)'
;MAKKNESPLLQSDVDRVINSKKIVDVSSIKWGKKPPPGRSPMWLQTAITPYEDGSPLPGLKFVLQWRPADEYGDSPKIQMVALYFGRRIFGVDSYPNDRHTNRVRVCHPDYAESILGPHYHLYFESALPYEIGLIIREKIAPDDLLGHWRFFCYKLNVTCKGILPLPTQEDSGQIPLL
;
A
#
# COMPACT_ATOMS: atom_id res chain seq x y z
N MET A 1 15.69 -0.07 -6.19
CA MET A 1 16.41 -1.31 -6.54
C MET A 1 16.50 -2.16 -5.28
N ALA A 2 15.80 -3.31 -5.24
CA ALA A 2 15.93 -4.26 -4.14
C ALA A 2 17.39 -4.73 -4.03
N LYS A 3 17.92 -4.84 -2.80
CA LYS A 3 19.27 -5.33 -2.57
C LYS A 3 19.38 -6.77 -3.11
N LYS A 4 20.46 -7.02 -3.86
CA LYS A 4 20.71 -8.20 -4.71
C LYS A 4 20.78 -9.56 -3.96
N ASN A 5 20.55 -9.61 -2.65
CA ASN A 5 20.84 -10.76 -1.77
C ASN A 5 19.70 -11.18 -0.83
N GLU A 6 18.47 -10.68 -1.01
CA GLU A 6 17.34 -11.24 -0.26
C GLU A 6 16.81 -12.47 -1.00
N SER A 7 16.92 -13.65 -0.38
CA SER A 7 16.31 -14.88 -0.87
C SER A 7 14.84 -14.61 -1.21
N PRO A 8 14.33 -15.15 -2.34
CA PRO A 8 12.92 -15.00 -2.67
C PRO A 8 12.06 -15.60 -1.56
N LEU A 9 10.92 -14.98 -1.30
CA LEU A 9 9.90 -15.56 -0.44
C LEU A 9 9.22 -16.70 -1.20
N LEU A 10 8.87 -17.79 -0.54
CA LEU A 10 8.07 -18.83 -1.18
C LEU A 10 6.66 -18.29 -1.42
N GLN A 11 6.07 -18.59 -2.59
CA GLN A 11 4.70 -18.20 -2.91
C GLN A 11 3.72 -18.72 -1.85
N SER A 12 3.91 -19.95 -1.38
CA SER A 12 3.06 -20.55 -0.34
C SER A 12 3.10 -19.79 0.99
N ASP A 13 4.26 -19.24 1.35
CA ASP A 13 4.40 -18.40 2.54
C ASP A 13 3.68 -17.07 2.37
N VAL A 14 3.82 -16.45 1.20
CA VAL A 14 3.14 -15.19 0.88
C VAL A 14 1.63 -15.39 0.83
N ASP A 15 1.14 -16.44 0.18
CA ASP A 15 -0.28 -16.77 0.08
C ASP A 15 -0.88 -17.02 1.47
N ARG A 16 -0.17 -17.77 2.34
CA ARG A 16 -0.59 -17.96 3.73
C ARG A 16 -0.71 -16.61 4.45
N VAL A 17 0.31 -15.76 4.35
CA VAL A 17 0.30 -14.45 5.01
C VAL A 17 -0.78 -13.54 4.44
N ILE A 18 -1.04 -13.53 3.13
CA ILE A 18 -2.11 -12.70 2.54
C ILE A 18 -3.48 -13.16 3.03
N ASN A 19 -3.72 -14.47 3.03
CA ASN A 19 -5.05 -15.04 3.32
C ASN A 19 -5.36 -15.19 4.81
N SER A 20 -4.37 -15.11 5.69
CA SER A 20 -4.61 -15.26 7.13
C SER A 20 -5.46 -14.13 7.70
N LYS A 21 -6.28 -14.40 8.72
CA LYS A 21 -7.11 -13.35 9.33
C LYS A 21 -6.24 -12.44 10.19
N LYS A 22 -6.31 -11.14 9.94
CA LYS A 22 -5.53 -10.14 10.68
C LYS A 22 -6.42 -9.07 11.29
N ILE A 23 -5.92 -8.46 12.36
CA ILE A 23 -6.51 -7.28 12.98
C ILE A 23 -5.48 -6.16 12.97
N VAL A 24 -5.93 -4.96 12.60
CA VAL A 24 -5.15 -3.72 12.76
C VAL A 24 -5.95 -2.75 13.61
N ASP A 25 -5.30 -2.09 14.57
CA ASP A 25 -5.88 -0.97 15.29
C ASP A 25 -5.36 0.34 14.70
N VAL A 26 -6.28 1.15 14.17
CA VAL A 26 -5.94 2.42 13.52
C VAL A 26 -6.37 3.64 14.35
N SER A 27 -6.96 3.42 15.52
CA SER A 27 -7.52 4.48 16.36
C SER A 27 -6.48 5.48 16.89
N SER A 28 -5.24 5.04 17.09
CA SER A 28 -4.15 5.86 17.62
C SER A 28 -3.06 6.20 16.58
N ILE A 29 -3.33 5.94 15.31
CA ILE A 29 -2.36 6.19 14.23
C ILE A 29 -2.17 7.69 14.04
N LYS A 30 -0.92 8.09 13.79
CA LYS A 30 -0.57 9.45 13.38
C LYS A 30 0.20 9.43 12.07
N TRP A 31 0.03 10.50 11.29
CA TRP A 31 0.80 10.72 10.07
C TRP A 31 2.06 11.53 10.40
N GLY A 32 3.22 11.05 9.95
CA GLY A 32 4.50 11.73 10.10
C GLY A 32 5.09 12.15 8.76
N LYS A 33 6.02 13.11 8.75
CA LYS A 33 6.77 13.46 7.54
C LYS A 33 7.61 12.27 7.07
N LYS A 34 7.55 11.95 5.77
CA LYS A 34 8.35 10.89 5.14
C LYS A 34 9.83 11.32 5.10
N PRO A 35 10.78 10.54 5.68
CA PRO A 35 12.20 10.84 5.64
C PRO A 35 12.83 10.58 4.25
N PRO A 36 13.91 11.31 3.87
CA PRO A 36 14.41 12.50 4.54
C PRO A 36 13.44 13.68 4.34
N PRO A 37 13.19 14.49 5.39
CA PRO A 37 12.36 15.68 5.26
C PRO A 37 13.04 16.68 4.31
N GLY A 38 12.25 17.42 3.51
CA GLY A 38 12.76 18.48 2.63
C GLY A 38 12.53 18.28 1.13
N ARG A 39 11.79 17.26 0.71
CA ARG A 39 11.29 17.17 -0.68
C ARG A 39 9.91 17.80 -0.78
N SER A 40 9.75 18.73 -1.72
CA SER A 40 8.45 19.28 -2.12
C SER A 40 7.90 18.49 -3.31
N PRO A 41 6.62 18.08 -3.31
CA PRO A 41 5.64 18.25 -2.23
C PRO A 41 5.94 17.32 -1.03
N MET A 42 5.57 17.77 0.18
CA MET A 42 5.78 17.01 1.42
C MET A 42 4.97 15.71 1.39
N TRP A 43 5.67 14.58 1.53
CA TRP A 43 5.03 13.28 1.73
C TRP A 43 4.81 13.03 3.22
N LEU A 44 3.64 12.51 3.54
CA LEU A 44 3.31 11.93 4.82
C LEU A 44 3.40 10.41 4.75
N GLN A 45 3.74 9.79 5.86
CA GLN A 45 3.76 8.34 6.01
C GLN A 45 3.26 7.92 7.38
N THR A 46 2.73 6.71 7.44
CA THR A 46 2.48 6.00 8.68
C THR A 46 2.75 4.51 8.50
N ALA A 47 3.03 3.82 9.61
CA ALA A 47 3.30 2.39 9.63
C ALA A 47 2.37 1.70 10.63
N ILE A 48 1.84 0.55 10.24
CA ILE A 48 0.84 -0.20 10.99
C ILE A 48 1.34 -1.63 11.14
N THR A 49 1.28 -2.15 12.36
CA THR A 49 1.62 -3.54 12.66
C THR A 49 0.33 -4.38 12.69
N PRO A 50 0.18 -5.37 11.80
CA PRO A 50 -0.94 -6.30 11.84
C PRO A 50 -0.74 -7.36 12.92
N TYR A 51 -1.86 -7.78 13.53
CA TYR A 51 -1.90 -8.82 14.56
C TYR A 51 -2.71 -10.02 14.07
N GLU A 52 -2.28 -11.21 14.46
CA GLU A 52 -2.96 -12.48 14.29
C GLU A 52 -3.12 -13.12 15.67
N ASP A 53 -4.36 -13.45 16.06
CA ASP A 53 -4.69 -14.02 17.37
C ASP A 53 -4.07 -13.29 18.58
N GLY A 54 -4.01 -11.95 18.50
CA GLY A 54 -3.49 -11.09 19.56
C GLY A 54 -1.97 -10.90 19.56
N SER A 55 -1.23 -11.58 18.68
CA SER A 55 0.22 -11.43 18.53
C SER A 55 0.57 -10.67 17.25
N PRO A 56 1.61 -9.81 17.24
CA PRO A 56 2.10 -9.19 16.00
C PRO A 56 2.51 -10.27 14.99
N LEU A 57 2.05 -10.16 13.75
CA LEU A 57 2.44 -11.12 12.70
C LEU A 57 3.91 -10.87 12.32
N PRO A 58 4.83 -11.83 12.57
CA PRO A 58 6.26 -11.57 12.42
C PRO A 58 6.65 -11.13 11.01
N GLY A 59 7.48 -10.09 10.93
CA GLY A 59 8.00 -9.59 9.65
C GLY A 59 7.00 -8.83 8.78
N LEU A 60 5.70 -8.85 9.10
CA LEU A 60 4.68 -8.13 8.35
C LEU A 60 4.47 -6.71 8.91
N LYS A 61 4.51 -5.72 8.03
CA LYS A 61 4.14 -4.34 8.35
C LYS A 61 3.40 -3.72 7.17
N PHE A 62 2.44 -2.85 7.46
CA PHE A 62 1.81 -2.01 6.46
C PHE A 62 2.43 -0.62 6.52
N VAL A 63 2.70 -0.04 5.36
CA VAL A 63 3.19 1.33 5.22
C VAL A 63 2.24 2.08 4.31
N LEU A 64 1.67 3.15 4.82
CA LEU A 64 0.79 4.03 4.06
C LEU A 64 1.54 5.34 3.85
N GLN A 65 1.44 5.87 2.64
CA GLN A 65 2.06 7.11 2.24
C GLN A 65 1.04 7.95 1.49
N TRP A 66 1.11 9.24 1.72
CA TRP A 66 0.22 10.21 1.09
C TRP A 66 1.00 11.47 0.76
N ARG A 67 0.72 12.06 -0.39
CA ARG A 67 1.11 13.44 -0.69
C ARG A 67 -0.12 14.24 -1.12
N PRO A 68 -0.18 15.54 -0.83
CA PRO A 68 -1.24 16.40 -1.32
C PRO A 68 -1.18 16.52 -2.86
N ALA A 69 -2.30 16.98 -3.42
CA ALA A 69 -2.31 17.60 -4.74
C ALA A 69 -1.31 18.77 -4.78
N ASP A 70 -0.76 19.07 -5.96
CA ASP A 70 0.00 20.31 -6.15
C ASP A 70 -0.89 21.40 -6.74
N GLU A 71 -0.37 22.63 -6.73
CA GLU A 71 -1.08 23.82 -7.23
C GLU A 71 -1.27 23.81 -8.76
N TYR A 72 -0.60 22.90 -9.47
CA TYR A 72 -0.64 22.79 -10.94
C TYR A 72 -1.69 21.79 -11.43
N GLY A 73 -2.58 21.33 -10.55
CA GLY A 73 -3.68 20.43 -10.89
C GLY A 73 -3.31 18.95 -10.80
N ASP A 74 -2.20 18.61 -10.14
CA ASP A 74 -1.85 17.22 -9.88
C ASP A 74 -2.78 16.60 -8.83
N SER A 75 -3.08 15.31 -8.98
CA SER A 75 -3.94 14.59 -8.02
C SER A 75 -3.15 14.16 -6.79
N PRO A 76 -3.79 14.07 -5.61
CA PRO A 76 -3.15 13.48 -4.44
C PRO A 76 -2.72 12.04 -4.77
N LYS A 77 -1.57 11.62 -4.22
CA LYS A 77 -1.05 10.27 -4.44
C LYS A 77 -1.08 9.50 -3.13
N ILE A 78 -1.82 8.40 -3.13
CA ILE A 78 -1.89 7.44 -2.04
C ILE A 78 -1.09 6.20 -2.46
N GLN A 79 -0.23 5.74 -1.56
CA GLN A 79 0.46 4.46 -1.70
C GLN A 79 0.27 3.65 -0.43
N MET A 80 -0.12 2.39 -0.56
CA MET A 80 -0.26 1.47 0.57
C MET A 80 0.54 0.23 0.25
N VAL A 81 1.35 -0.25 1.18
CA VAL A 81 2.26 -1.38 0.92
C VAL A 81 2.25 -2.34 2.10
N ALA A 82 2.06 -3.62 1.83
CA ALA A 82 2.34 -4.69 2.78
C ALA A 82 3.75 -5.24 2.52
N LEU A 83 4.60 -5.11 3.53
CA LEU A 83 5.98 -5.58 3.51
C LEU A 83 6.09 -6.79 4.44
N TYR A 84 6.48 -7.94 3.89
CA TYR A 84 6.78 -9.16 4.64
C TYR A 84 8.28 -9.42 4.58
N PHE A 85 8.94 -9.40 5.75
CA PHE A 85 10.40 -9.43 5.88
C PHE A 85 11.11 -8.41 4.98
N GLY A 86 10.52 -7.22 4.84
CA GLY A 86 11.07 -6.12 4.04
C GLY A 86 10.72 -6.17 2.54
N ARG A 87 10.15 -7.27 2.04
CA ARG A 87 9.73 -7.41 0.64
C ARG A 87 8.26 -7.06 0.45
N ARG A 88 7.95 -6.30 -0.60
CA ARG A 88 6.57 -5.96 -0.98
C ARG A 88 5.84 -7.23 -1.44
N ILE A 89 4.84 -7.65 -0.67
CA ILE A 89 3.96 -8.77 -1.02
C ILE A 89 2.63 -8.31 -1.61
N PHE A 90 2.21 -7.09 -1.27
CA PHE A 90 1.02 -6.44 -1.82
C PHE A 90 1.21 -4.92 -1.80
N GLY A 91 0.62 -4.20 -2.74
CA GLY A 91 0.62 -2.75 -2.73
C GLY A 91 -0.57 -2.16 -3.49
N VAL A 92 -0.90 -0.91 -3.22
CA VAL A 92 -1.93 -0.13 -3.93
C VAL A 92 -1.33 1.22 -4.26
N ASP A 93 -1.46 1.63 -5.51
CA ASP A 93 -1.05 2.92 -6.03
C ASP A 93 -2.29 3.60 -6.62
N SER A 94 -2.69 4.76 -6.08
CA SER A 94 -3.95 5.42 -6.45
C SER A 94 -3.82 6.46 -7.56
N TYR A 95 -2.61 6.76 -8.02
CA TYR A 95 -2.37 7.94 -8.83
C TYR A 95 -2.97 7.80 -10.25
N PRO A 96 -3.81 8.73 -10.72
CA PRO A 96 -4.61 8.55 -11.93
C PRO A 96 -3.79 8.54 -13.22
N ASN A 97 -2.60 9.15 -13.19
CA ASN A 97 -1.71 9.22 -14.35
C ASN A 97 -0.55 8.22 -14.25
N ASP A 98 -0.53 7.34 -13.24
CA ASP A 98 0.50 6.31 -13.12
C ASP A 98 0.29 5.25 -14.20
N ARG A 99 1.38 4.82 -14.85
CA ARG A 99 1.32 3.76 -15.85
C ARG A 99 2.21 2.61 -15.40
N HIS A 100 1.60 1.45 -15.20
CA HIS A 100 2.32 0.20 -14.97
C HIS A 100 2.26 -0.67 -16.21
N THR A 101 3.40 -1.22 -16.63
CA THR A 101 3.48 -2.19 -17.72
C THR A 101 4.08 -3.48 -17.18
N ASN A 102 3.32 -4.56 -17.23
CA ASN A 102 3.76 -5.88 -16.83
C ASN A 102 4.72 -6.46 -17.87
N ARG A 103 5.94 -6.79 -17.43
CA ARG A 103 6.97 -7.37 -18.31
C ARG A 103 6.83 -8.87 -18.51
N VAL A 104 6.06 -9.52 -17.65
CA VAL A 104 5.78 -10.96 -17.69
C VAL A 104 4.32 -11.20 -17.41
N ARG A 105 3.77 -12.25 -18.02
CA ARG A 105 2.38 -12.66 -17.85
C ARG A 105 2.23 -13.54 -16.63
N VAL A 106 1.15 -13.32 -15.89
CA VAL A 106 0.71 -14.20 -14.79
C VAL A 106 -0.73 -14.65 -15.02
N CYS A 107 -1.09 -15.79 -14.43
CA CYS A 107 -2.46 -16.27 -14.44
C CYS A 107 -3.25 -15.60 -13.30
N HIS A 108 -3.81 -14.43 -13.56
CA HIS A 108 -4.64 -13.71 -12.59
C HIS A 108 -5.81 -13.00 -13.30
N PRO A 109 -7.05 -13.04 -12.78
CA PRO A 109 -8.22 -12.45 -13.43
C PRO A 109 -8.12 -10.93 -13.63
N ASP A 110 -7.34 -10.24 -12.80
CA ASP A 110 -7.12 -8.80 -12.88
C ASP A 110 -5.87 -8.41 -13.70
N TYR A 111 -5.25 -9.36 -14.37
CA TYR A 111 -4.07 -9.11 -15.19
C TYR A 111 -4.42 -8.31 -16.45
N ALA A 112 -3.59 -7.31 -16.75
CA ALA A 112 -3.51 -6.66 -18.04
C ALA A 112 -2.05 -6.38 -18.37
N GLU A 113 -1.72 -6.26 -19.66
CA GLU A 113 -0.34 -5.96 -20.09
C GLU A 113 0.10 -4.55 -19.66
N SER A 114 -0.80 -3.57 -19.78
CA SER A 114 -0.58 -2.20 -19.34
C SER A 114 -1.80 -1.66 -18.62
N ILE A 115 -1.57 -0.92 -17.54
CA ILE A 115 -2.60 -0.32 -16.70
C ILE A 115 -2.27 1.17 -16.57
N LEU A 116 -3.27 2.02 -16.79
CA LEU A 116 -3.21 3.46 -16.56
C LEU A 116 -4.16 3.81 -15.42
N GLY A 117 -3.64 4.50 -14.40
CA GLY A 117 -4.38 4.92 -13.22
C GLY A 117 -4.27 3.96 -12.04
N PRO A 118 -5.25 4.00 -11.10
CA PRO A 118 -5.21 3.21 -9.88
C PRO A 118 -5.06 1.72 -10.15
N HIS A 119 -4.10 1.09 -9.48
CA HIS A 119 -3.82 -0.33 -9.61
C HIS A 119 -3.27 -0.88 -8.30
N TYR A 120 -3.20 -2.21 -8.23
CA TYR A 120 -2.58 -2.88 -7.09
C TYR A 120 -1.49 -3.83 -7.54
N HIS A 121 -0.52 -4.05 -6.68
CA HIS A 121 0.56 -4.98 -6.88
C HIS A 121 0.34 -6.21 -6.03
N LEU A 122 0.69 -7.36 -6.59
CA LEU A 122 0.68 -8.64 -5.90
C LEU A 122 1.99 -9.38 -6.20
N TYR A 123 2.51 -10.04 -5.18
CA TYR A 123 3.72 -10.84 -5.33
C TYR A 123 3.44 -12.16 -6.03
N PHE A 124 4.27 -12.44 -7.04
CA PHE A 124 4.33 -13.71 -7.73
C PHE A 124 5.78 -14.19 -7.75
N GLU A 125 6.08 -15.30 -7.07
CA GLU A 125 7.40 -15.92 -7.06
C GLU A 125 7.87 -16.24 -8.50
N SER A 126 6.96 -16.75 -9.33
CA SER A 126 7.22 -17.08 -10.74
C SER A 126 7.49 -15.87 -11.64
N ALA A 127 7.15 -14.66 -11.20
CA ALA A 127 7.35 -13.43 -11.95
C ALA A 127 8.63 -12.69 -11.56
N LEU A 128 9.37 -13.17 -10.55
CA LEU A 128 10.59 -12.52 -10.13
C LEU A 128 11.61 -12.39 -11.27
N PRO A 129 12.35 -11.27 -11.34
CA PRO A 129 12.38 -10.15 -10.40
C PRO A 129 11.35 -9.03 -10.72
N TYR A 130 10.40 -9.26 -11.62
CA TYR A 130 9.47 -8.25 -12.09
C TYR A 130 8.33 -8.01 -11.10
N GLU A 131 7.86 -6.76 -11.05
CA GLU A 131 6.68 -6.39 -10.28
C GLU A 131 5.43 -6.55 -11.15
N ILE A 132 4.39 -7.17 -10.57
CA ILE A 132 3.12 -7.36 -11.26
C ILE A 132 2.12 -6.33 -10.74
N GLY A 133 1.55 -5.55 -11.66
CA GLY A 133 0.42 -4.66 -11.43
C GLY A 133 -0.87 -5.32 -11.94
N LEU A 134 -1.96 -5.10 -11.22
CA LEU A 134 -3.28 -5.70 -11.46
C LEU A 134 -4.35 -4.61 -11.35
N ILE A 135 -5.41 -4.75 -12.16
CA ILE A 135 -6.49 -3.76 -12.24
C ILE A 135 -7.33 -3.77 -10.96
N ILE A 136 -7.54 -2.60 -10.35
CA ILE A 136 -8.61 -2.41 -9.36
C ILE A 136 -9.93 -2.26 -10.14
N ARG A 137 -10.89 -3.16 -9.90
CA ARG A 137 -12.18 -3.15 -10.63
C ARG A 137 -13.25 -2.34 -9.91
N GLU A 138 -13.08 -2.19 -8.61
CA GLU A 138 -13.89 -1.36 -7.74
C GLU A 138 -13.78 0.10 -8.17
N LYS A 139 -14.93 0.80 -8.21
CA LYS A 139 -14.99 2.22 -8.56
C LYS A 139 -14.56 3.05 -7.36
N ILE A 140 -13.26 3.12 -7.11
CA ILE A 140 -12.64 3.94 -6.05
C ILE A 140 -12.04 5.18 -6.71
N ALA A 141 -12.40 6.36 -6.22
CA ALA A 141 -11.83 7.60 -6.74
C ALA A 141 -10.33 7.69 -6.39
N PRO A 142 -9.48 8.21 -7.27
CA PRO A 142 -8.02 8.27 -7.05
C PRO A 142 -7.57 8.96 -5.74
N ASP A 143 -8.39 9.87 -5.22
CA ASP A 143 -8.19 10.64 -4.00
C ASP A 143 -8.91 10.04 -2.76
N ASP A 144 -9.70 8.99 -2.94
CA ASP A 144 -10.45 8.32 -1.86
C ASP A 144 -9.52 7.39 -1.04
N LEU A 145 -8.78 8.00 -0.12
CA LEU A 145 -7.87 7.30 0.79
C LEU A 145 -8.57 6.19 1.58
N LEU A 146 -9.81 6.41 2.04
CA LEU A 146 -10.54 5.43 2.84
C LEU A 146 -11.06 4.29 1.97
N GLY A 147 -11.48 4.56 0.73
CA GLY A 147 -11.84 3.55 -0.25
C GLY A 147 -10.67 2.63 -0.58
N HIS A 148 -9.50 3.22 -0.88
CA HIS A 148 -8.28 2.45 -1.12
C HIS A 148 -7.85 1.66 0.11
N TRP A 149 -8.00 2.22 1.32
CA TRP A 149 -7.70 1.52 2.57
C TRP A 149 -8.61 0.30 2.78
N ARG A 150 -9.92 0.43 2.53
CA ARG A 150 -10.87 -0.68 2.61
C ARG A 150 -10.53 -1.77 1.59
N PHE A 151 -10.20 -1.40 0.36
CA PHE A 151 -9.74 -2.35 -0.66
C PHE A 151 -8.48 -3.09 -0.22
N PHE A 152 -7.48 -2.36 0.29
CA PHE A 152 -6.23 -2.91 0.79
C PHE A 152 -6.48 -3.91 1.94
N CYS A 153 -7.35 -3.55 2.89
CA CYS A 153 -7.69 -4.42 4.02
C CYS A 153 -8.46 -5.66 3.57
N TYR A 154 -9.42 -5.51 2.65
CA TYR A 154 -10.18 -6.62 2.10
C TYR A 154 -9.27 -7.65 1.41
N LYS A 155 -8.37 -7.18 0.52
CA LYS A 155 -7.43 -8.06 -0.21
C LYS A 155 -6.43 -8.79 0.70
N LEU A 156 -6.17 -8.27 1.90
CA LEU A 156 -5.24 -8.86 2.87
C LEU A 156 -5.93 -9.55 4.06
N ASN A 157 -7.25 -9.75 3.98
CA ASN A 157 -8.08 -10.34 5.04
C ASN A 157 -7.87 -9.67 6.42
N VAL A 158 -7.91 -8.33 6.42
CA VAL A 158 -7.70 -7.49 7.60
C VAL A 158 -9.03 -6.94 8.11
N THR A 159 -9.26 -7.09 9.41
CA THR A 159 -10.31 -6.36 10.15
C THR A 159 -9.70 -5.13 10.84
N CYS A 160 -10.27 -3.95 10.60
CA CYS A 160 -9.81 -2.72 11.25
C CYS A 160 -10.61 -2.43 12.53
N LYS A 161 -9.90 -2.03 13.59
CA LYS A 161 -10.47 -1.35 14.76
C LYS A 161 -10.28 0.15 14.62
N GLY A 162 -11.37 0.91 14.70
CA GLY A 162 -11.36 2.36 14.48
C GLY A 162 -11.43 2.75 13.00
N ILE A 163 -11.30 4.05 12.74
CA ILE A 163 -11.30 4.65 11.40
C ILE A 163 -9.91 5.21 11.16
N LEU A 164 -9.32 4.92 10.00
CA LEU A 164 -8.00 5.45 9.64
C LEU A 164 -8.11 7.00 9.58
N PRO A 165 -7.34 7.75 10.39
CA PRO A 165 -7.39 9.19 10.34
C PRO A 165 -6.91 9.68 8.97
N LEU A 166 -7.61 10.67 8.42
CA LEU A 166 -7.18 11.30 7.19
C LEU A 166 -5.90 12.10 7.44
N PRO A 167 -4.96 12.14 6.48
CA PRO A 167 -3.75 12.93 6.62
C PRO A 167 -4.07 14.38 6.94
N THR A 168 -5.13 14.95 6.38
CA THR A 168 -5.52 16.38 6.47
C THR A 168 -6.43 16.75 7.64
N GLN A 169 -6.85 15.78 8.49
CA GLN A 169 -7.71 16.09 9.63
C GLN A 169 -6.95 16.87 10.73
N GLU A 170 -7.65 17.78 11.42
CA GLU A 170 -7.18 18.32 12.70
C GLU A 170 -6.90 17.15 13.66
N ASP A 171 -5.84 17.25 14.46
CA ASP A 171 -5.33 16.18 15.35
C ASP A 171 -4.79 14.90 14.67
N SER A 172 -4.59 14.91 13.35
CA SER A 172 -3.86 13.84 12.63
C SER A 172 -2.39 13.66 13.04
N GLY A 173 -1.89 14.52 13.94
CA GLY A 173 -0.49 14.64 14.33
C GLY A 173 0.33 15.51 13.36
N GLN A 174 -0.33 16.19 12.41
CA GLN A 174 0.32 17.15 11.52
C GLN A 174 0.88 18.36 12.28
N ILE A 175 2.08 18.77 11.91
CA ILE A 175 2.56 20.15 12.13
C ILE A 175 2.00 20.96 10.95
N PRO A 176 1.40 22.15 11.15
CA PRO A 176 0.93 23.00 10.07
C PRO A 176 2.01 23.13 8.99
N LEU A 177 1.62 22.89 7.73
CA LEU A 177 2.47 23.17 6.59
C LEU A 177 2.50 24.70 6.43
N LEU A 178 3.43 25.34 7.14
CA LEU A 178 3.86 26.73 6.89
C LEU A 178 4.84 26.76 5.71
#